data_AF-M2BUU6-F1
#
_entry.id   AF-M2BUU6-F1
#
_cell.length_a   1.000
_cell.length_b   1.000
_cell.length_c   1.000
_cell.angle_alpha   90.00
_cell.angle_beta   90.00
_cell.angle_gamma   90.00
#
_symmetry.space_group_name_H-M   'P 1'
#
loop_
_entity.id
_entity.type
_entity.pdbx_description
1 polymer ?
#
loop_
_entity_poly.entity_id
_entity_poly.type
_entity_poly.pdbx_seq_one_letter_code
_entity_poly.pdbx_strand_id
1 'polypeptide(L)'
;METFVEEASTYEKCIQKIQEKYGPNIMITRREVKRNEGFLSLFNKETIRLSFNIQNEAFIPKFSNNEEEVKPKSAVAPIKPYAPANLAEERLKIMKLAAAQSEEMAEKMMPYIEKLENQSSSPIKTDIESKELKTLAETVGRLAEEIRLKNSPAQEHENISKIAAILEENDFTAKYIRSIKEKIAKNLSLAELDDFELVQKKVLDWIASSIQIKLEETNNDDSAKKQKLIALVGPTGIGKTTTLAKLAAYYILAVSKLEKRSLDVRVITIDQYRIGAAFQIKKYCEHMGIPLIIATDPLDLHKYLDLYKDSADIICIDTTGRSPTDPEKILEMQKYFDEIEPGRIETYLVVSAVTKAADIIEIIKQYSVFGFSSLIVTKLDETAHVGSIISVLDEYKIPVAYITEGQTVPKDFARASKLVLLRKLTGFSLDYINDNFDDEISIVWS
;
A
#
# COMPACT_ATOMS: atom_id res chain seq x y z
N MET A 1 -17.57 -5.41 22.36
CA MET A 1 -16.47 -6.06 23.12
C MET A 1 -17.00 -6.30 24.52
N GLU A 2 -17.03 -7.54 24.98
CA GLU A 2 -17.40 -7.84 26.36
C GLU A 2 -16.31 -7.32 27.30
N THR A 3 -16.72 -6.59 28.33
CA THR A 3 -15.82 -6.08 29.37
C THR A 3 -15.97 -6.93 30.62
N PHE A 4 -14.84 -7.50 31.05
CA PHE A 4 -14.71 -8.31 32.24
C PHE A 4 -14.10 -7.48 33.37
N VAL A 5 -14.31 -7.92 34.62
CA VAL A 5 -13.78 -7.24 35.80
C VAL A 5 -13.19 -8.27 36.76
N GLU A 6 -11.99 -8.00 37.28
CA GLU A 6 -11.37 -8.78 38.35
C GLU A 6 -10.82 -7.87 39.46
N GLU A 7 -10.72 -8.45 40.67
CA GLU A 7 -10.24 -7.76 41.86
C GLU A 7 -9.19 -8.57 42.61
N ALA A 8 -8.15 -7.88 43.09
CA ALA A 8 -7.12 -8.44 43.95
C ALA A 8 -6.49 -7.37 44.86
N SER A 9 -5.70 -7.81 45.86
CA SER A 9 -5.03 -6.91 46.80
C SER A 9 -3.87 -6.12 46.19
N THR A 10 -3.32 -6.55 45.04
CA THR A 10 -2.31 -5.80 44.28
C THR A 10 -2.58 -5.90 42.78
N TYR A 11 -1.91 -5.05 42.00
CA TYR A 11 -2.09 -5.00 40.55
C TYR A 11 -1.53 -6.26 39.91
N GLU A 12 -0.35 -6.71 40.36
CA GLU A 12 0.31 -7.93 39.86
C GLU A 12 -0.56 -9.16 40.10
N LYS A 13 -1.17 -9.27 41.29
CA LYS A 13 -2.09 -10.37 41.60
C LYS A 13 -3.34 -10.32 40.73
N CYS A 14 -3.84 -9.12 40.41
CA CYS A 14 -4.99 -8.96 39.54
C CYS A 14 -4.65 -9.40 38.10
N ILE A 15 -3.50 -8.98 37.57
CA ILE A 15 -3.02 -9.40 36.25
C ILE A 15 -2.79 -10.91 36.19
N GLN A 16 -2.11 -11.50 37.17
CA GLN A 16 -1.87 -12.93 37.22
C GLN A 16 -3.18 -13.73 37.19
N LYS A 17 -4.16 -13.32 38.01
CA LYS A 17 -5.46 -13.96 38.12
C LYS A 17 -6.28 -13.80 36.83
N ILE A 18 -6.15 -12.67 36.13
CA ILE A 18 -6.77 -12.48 34.82
C ILE A 18 -6.10 -13.38 33.77
N GLN A 19 -4.76 -13.45 33.73
CA GLN A 19 -4.03 -14.27 32.76
C GLN A 19 -4.27 -15.76 32.95
N GLU A 20 -4.34 -16.24 34.20
CA GLU A 20 -4.68 -17.63 34.52
C GLU A 20 -6.09 -18.02 34.05
N LYS A 21 -7.04 -17.08 34.11
CA LYS A 21 -8.45 -17.35 33.82
C LYS A 21 -8.87 -17.05 32.37
N TYR A 22 -8.24 -16.07 31.73
CA TYR A 22 -8.64 -15.54 30.42
C TYR A 22 -7.52 -15.54 29.38
N GLY A 23 -6.32 -15.99 29.76
CA GLY A 23 -5.14 -16.03 28.88
C GLY A 23 -4.36 -14.70 28.82
N PRO A 24 -3.21 -14.69 28.15
CA PRO A 24 -2.31 -13.53 28.12
C PRO A 24 -2.84 -12.35 27.27
N ASN A 25 -3.77 -12.62 26.36
CA ASN A 25 -4.26 -11.65 25.38
C ASN A 25 -5.40 -10.80 25.95
N ILE A 26 -5.07 -9.93 26.91
CA ILE A 26 -6.00 -9.02 27.57
C ILE A 26 -5.60 -7.57 27.35
N MET A 27 -6.59 -6.70 27.16
CA MET A 27 -6.41 -5.25 27.19
C MET A 27 -7.08 -4.70 28.45
N ILE A 28 -6.30 -4.15 29.39
CA ILE A 28 -6.85 -3.45 30.55
C ILE A 28 -7.43 -2.12 30.09
N THR A 29 -8.73 -1.92 30.30
CA THR A 29 -9.46 -0.73 29.89
C THR A 29 -9.56 0.30 31.01
N ARG A 30 -9.60 -0.14 32.28
CA ARG A 30 -9.73 0.74 33.44
C ARG A 30 -9.13 0.11 34.70
N ARG A 31 -8.53 0.94 35.56
CA ARG A 31 -8.03 0.56 36.89
C ARG A 31 -8.66 1.45 37.94
N GLU A 32 -9.18 0.84 39.01
CA GLU A 32 -9.74 1.52 40.17
C GLU A 32 -9.14 0.97 41.46
N VAL A 33 -8.90 1.85 42.44
CA VAL A 33 -8.52 1.46 43.79
C VAL A 33 -9.73 1.66 44.69
N LYS A 34 -10.26 0.56 45.23
CA LYS A 34 -11.33 0.58 46.23
C LYS A 34 -10.74 0.50 47.63
N ARG A 35 -11.09 1.48 48.45
CA ARG A 35 -10.90 1.41 49.90
C ARG A 35 -12.19 0.86 50.50
N ASN A 36 -12.12 -0.32 51.10
CA ASN A 36 -13.25 -0.86 51.85
C ASN A 36 -13.23 -0.25 53.25
N GLU A 37 -14.16 0.65 53.53
CA GLU A 37 -14.42 1.14 54.88
C GLU A 37 -15.22 0.08 55.65
N GLY A 38 -14.52 -0.70 56.49
CA GLY A 38 -15.16 -1.60 57.44
C GLY A 38 -15.62 -0.85 58.69
N PHE A 39 -16.76 -1.26 59.26
CA PHE A 39 -17.45 -0.63 60.40
C PHE A 39 -16.65 -0.57 61.74
N LEU A 40 -15.39 -1.00 61.75
CA LEU A 40 -14.43 -0.84 62.85
C LEU A 40 -13.06 -0.49 62.25
N SER A 41 -12.74 0.81 62.29
CA SER A 41 -11.59 1.47 61.66
C SER A 41 -10.22 1.04 62.21
N LEU A 42 -9.77 -0.20 61.95
CA LEU A 42 -8.41 -0.64 62.30
C LEU A 42 -7.64 -1.37 61.19
N PHE A 43 -8.23 -1.66 60.03
CA PHE A 43 -7.50 -2.21 58.88
C PHE A 43 -8.11 -1.77 57.55
N ASN A 44 -7.61 -0.68 56.97
CA ASN A 44 -7.95 -0.28 55.60
C ASN A 44 -7.22 -1.20 54.62
N LYS A 45 -7.92 -2.17 54.03
CA LYS A 45 -7.39 -2.98 52.92
C LYS A 45 -7.76 -2.32 51.60
N GLU A 46 -6.76 -1.80 50.91
CA GLU A 46 -6.92 -1.34 49.52
C GLU A 46 -7.06 -2.56 48.60
N THR A 47 -8.07 -2.54 47.73
CA THR A 47 -8.31 -3.56 46.72
C THR A 47 -8.28 -2.92 45.35
N ILE A 48 -7.58 -3.54 44.41
CA ILE A 48 -7.46 -3.06 43.03
C ILE A 48 -8.46 -3.81 42.16
N ARG A 49 -9.33 -3.06 41.48
CA ARG A 49 -10.28 -3.54 40.48
C ARG A 49 -9.77 -3.20 39.09
N LEU A 50 -9.69 -4.18 38.20
CA LEU A 50 -9.34 -4.01 36.80
C LEU A 50 -10.52 -4.38 35.91
N SER A 51 -10.86 -3.49 34.98
CA SER A 51 -11.73 -3.80 33.84
C SER A 51 -10.86 -4.10 32.63
N PHE A 52 -11.21 -5.14 31.86
CA PHE A 52 -10.43 -5.58 30.72
C PHE A 52 -11.29 -6.23 29.64
N ASN A 53 -10.79 -6.25 28.41
CA ASN A 53 -11.37 -6.97 27.28
C ASN A 53 -10.42 -8.07 26.83
N ILE A 54 -10.96 -9.21 26.39
CA ILE A 54 -10.18 -10.31 25.82
C ILE A 54 -9.98 -10.03 24.33
N GLN A 55 -8.73 -10.07 23.87
CA GLN A 55 -8.40 -9.96 22.45
C GLN A 55 -8.44 -11.36 21.83
N ASN A 56 -9.55 -11.68 21.17
CA ASN A 56 -9.65 -12.89 20.35
C ASN A 56 -8.90 -12.66 19.02
N GLU A 57 -7.61 -12.96 19.01
CA GLU A 57 -6.92 -13.38 17.79
C GLU A 57 -6.88 -14.91 17.77
N ALA A 58 -7.19 -15.48 16.60
CA ALA A 58 -7.34 -16.91 16.38
C ALA A 58 -6.10 -17.70 16.84
N PHE A 59 -6.31 -18.64 17.76
CA PHE A 59 -5.35 -19.66 18.14
C PHE A 59 -5.07 -20.60 16.94
N ILE A 60 -3.81 -20.66 16.49
CA ILE A 60 -3.33 -21.66 15.53
C ILE A 60 -2.87 -22.89 16.33
N PRO A 61 -3.50 -24.09 16.17
CA PRO A 61 -3.03 -25.28 16.85
C PRO A 61 -1.75 -25.82 16.18
N LYS A 62 -0.80 -26.29 16.99
CA LYS A 62 0.28 -27.17 16.53
C LYS A 62 -0.33 -28.53 16.18
N PHE A 63 -0.16 -29.01 14.94
CA PHE A 63 -0.48 -30.39 14.59
C PHE A 63 0.77 -31.27 14.66
N SER A 64 0.70 -32.29 15.51
CA SER A 64 1.49 -33.52 15.43
C SER A 64 0.72 -34.55 14.62
N ASN A 65 1.46 -35.33 13.81
CA ASN A 65 0.98 -36.43 12.98
C ASN A 65 0.09 -37.44 13.74
N ASN A 66 -1.07 -37.77 13.17
CA ASN A 66 -1.49 -39.14 12.83
C ASN A 66 -2.84 -39.11 12.11
N GLU A 67 -2.95 -39.92 11.06
CA GLU A 67 -4.11 -40.12 10.20
C GLU A 67 -5.27 -40.79 10.96
N GLU A 68 -6.50 -40.32 10.74
CA GLU A 68 -7.66 -41.17 10.43
C GLU A 68 -8.78 -40.31 9.79
N GLU A 69 -9.34 -40.82 8.70
CA GLU A 69 -10.30 -40.15 7.82
C GLU A 69 -11.66 -39.87 8.46
N VAL A 70 -12.16 -38.63 8.35
CA VAL A 70 -13.62 -38.34 8.35
C VAL A 70 -13.93 -37.26 7.31
N LYS A 71 -14.70 -37.62 6.28
CA LYS A 71 -15.18 -36.72 5.21
C LYS A 71 -16.20 -35.70 5.72
N PRO A 72 -16.06 -34.39 5.43
CA PRO A 72 -17.15 -33.44 5.63
C PRO A 72 -18.05 -33.33 4.38
N LYS A 73 -19.35 -33.54 4.60
CA LYS A 73 -20.44 -33.14 3.71
C LYS A 73 -20.63 -31.61 3.81
N SER A 74 -20.43 -30.89 2.71
CA SER A 74 -21.43 -29.97 2.13
C SER A 74 -20.77 -29.15 1.02
N ALA A 75 -21.24 -29.34 -0.20
CA ALA A 75 -20.92 -28.48 -1.32
C ALA A 75 -21.91 -27.31 -1.30
N VAL A 76 -21.41 -26.08 -1.12
CA VAL A 76 -22.17 -24.88 -1.48
C VAL A 76 -21.98 -24.70 -2.98
N ALA A 77 -23.06 -24.86 -3.75
CA ALA A 77 -23.03 -24.66 -5.19
C ALA A 77 -22.84 -23.18 -5.55
N PRO A 78 -22.11 -22.85 -6.64
CA PRO A 78 -21.96 -21.48 -7.11
C PRO A 78 -23.31 -20.92 -7.60
N ILE A 79 -23.60 -19.69 -7.20
CA ILE A 79 -24.76 -18.92 -7.65
C ILE A 79 -24.55 -18.58 -9.14
N LYS A 80 -25.43 -19.09 -10.02
CA LYS A 80 -25.49 -18.67 -11.43
C LYS A 80 -26.19 -17.29 -11.53
N PRO A 81 -25.76 -16.40 -12.43
CA PRO A 81 -26.55 -15.23 -12.78
C PRO A 81 -27.86 -15.69 -13.45
N TYR A 82 -29.01 -15.30 -12.90
CA TYR A 82 -30.31 -15.50 -13.53
C TYR A 82 -30.51 -14.44 -14.60
N ALA A 83 -30.62 -14.86 -15.86
CA ALA A 83 -31.08 -14.03 -16.97
C ALA A 83 -32.47 -14.53 -17.39
N PRO A 84 -33.56 -13.80 -17.11
CA PRO A 84 -34.90 -14.23 -17.48
C PRO A 84 -35.08 -14.22 -19.00
N ALA A 85 -35.76 -15.25 -19.52
CA ALA A 85 -35.92 -15.50 -20.95
C ALA A 85 -36.80 -14.49 -21.70
N ASN A 86 -37.48 -13.56 -21.01
CA ASN A 86 -38.24 -12.50 -21.68
C ASN A 86 -38.39 -11.24 -20.79
N LEU A 87 -37.45 -10.30 -20.91
CA LEU A 87 -37.38 -9.07 -20.10
C LEU A 87 -38.63 -8.19 -20.19
N ALA A 88 -39.40 -8.25 -21.28
CA ALA A 88 -40.54 -7.37 -21.52
C ALA A 88 -41.77 -7.73 -20.67
N GLU A 89 -42.07 -9.03 -20.55
CA GLU A 89 -43.20 -9.51 -19.74
C GLU A 89 -42.97 -9.29 -18.24
N GLU A 90 -41.73 -9.48 -17.79
CA GLU A 90 -41.36 -9.28 -16.39
C GLU A 90 -41.39 -7.81 -15.99
N ARG A 91 -40.97 -6.90 -16.89
CA ARG A 91 -41.11 -5.44 -16.71
C ARG A 91 -42.58 -5.00 -16.66
N LEU A 92 -43.43 -5.55 -17.52
CA LEU A 92 -44.86 -5.26 -17.51
C LEU A 92 -45.52 -5.70 -16.21
N LYS A 93 -45.13 -6.86 -15.67
CA LYS A 93 -45.63 -7.40 -14.40
C LYS A 93 -45.24 -6.52 -13.21
N ILE A 94 -43.98 -6.04 -13.19
CA ILE A 94 -43.48 -5.12 -12.15
C ILE A 94 -44.18 -3.76 -12.22
N MET A 95 -44.39 -3.21 -13.42
CA MET A 95 -45.07 -1.92 -13.58
C MET A 95 -46.54 -1.96 -13.16
N LYS A 96 -47.26 -3.04 -13.45
CA LYS A 96 -48.65 -3.23 -12.99
C LYS A 96 -48.76 -3.36 -11.47
N LEU A 97 -47.80 -4.06 -10.84
CA LEU A 97 -47.74 -4.19 -9.38
C LEU A 97 -47.43 -2.85 -8.69
N ALA A 98 -46.60 -2.00 -9.31
CA ALA A 98 -46.29 -0.67 -8.79
C ALA A 98 -47.46 0.32 -8.97
N ALA A 99 -48.17 0.26 -10.10
CA ALA A 99 -49.35 1.08 -10.36
C ALA A 99 -50.51 0.78 -9.40
N ALA A 100 -50.62 -0.45 -8.87
CA ALA A 100 -51.65 -0.85 -7.92
C ALA A 100 -51.43 -0.33 -6.48
N GLN A 101 -50.27 0.29 -6.18
CA GLN A 101 -49.91 0.72 -4.83
C GLN A 101 -50.33 2.16 -4.50
N SER A 102 -50.60 3.01 -5.50
CA SER A 102 -51.21 4.33 -5.27
C SER A 102 -51.86 4.90 -6.53
N GLU A 103 -52.90 5.71 -6.33
CA GLU A 103 -53.73 6.28 -7.39
C GLU A 103 -52.97 7.30 -8.26
N GLU A 104 -52.07 8.08 -7.65
CA GLU A 104 -51.19 9.04 -8.35
C GLU A 104 -50.13 8.33 -9.22
N MET A 105 -49.66 7.16 -8.79
CA MET A 105 -48.69 6.35 -9.54
C MET A 105 -49.37 5.60 -10.69
N ALA A 106 -50.62 5.20 -10.51
CA ALA A 106 -51.46 4.61 -11.54
C ALA A 106 -51.68 5.56 -12.73
N GLU A 107 -52.03 6.83 -12.49
CA GLU A 107 -52.20 7.82 -13.56
C GLU A 107 -50.92 8.03 -14.38
N LYS A 108 -49.75 8.07 -13.71
CA LYS A 108 -48.46 8.28 -14.39
C LYS A 108 -47.99 7.07 -15.19
N MET A 109 -48.35 5.85 -14.77
CA MET A 109 -47.84 4.60 -15.37
C MET A 109 -48.80 3.96 -16.38
N MET A 110 -50.10 4.25 -16.32
CA MET A 110 -51.12 3.79 -17.28
C MET A 110 -50.75 3.97 -18.76
N PRO A 111 -50.28 5.14 -19.24
CA PRO A 111 -49.92 5.31 -20.66
C PRO A 111 -48.71 4.46 -21.10
N TYR A 112 -47.84 4.06 -20.16
CA TYR A 112 -46.71 3.17 -20.43
C TYR A 112 -47.15 1.70 -20.45
N ILE A 113 -48.10 1.33 -19.60
CA ILE A 113 -48.68 -0.02 -19.55
C ILE A 113 -49.49 -0.29 -20.83
N GLU A 114 -50.35 0.64 -21.27
CA GLU A 114 -51.10 0.52 -22.53
C GLU A 114 -50.19 0.40 -23.76
N LYS A 115 -49.08 1.15 -23.78
CA LYS A 115 -48.10 1.11 -24.89
C LYS A 115 -47.39 -0.23 -24.99
N LEU A 116 -47.17 -0.91 -23.86
CA LEU A 116 -46.56 -2.24 -23.80
C LEU A 116 -47.58 -3.36 -24.07
N GLU A 117 -48.85 -3.17 -23.70
CA GLU A 117 -49.93 -4.11 -24.00
C GLU A 117 -50.31 -4.11 -25.48
N ASN A 118 -50.35 -2.93 -26.12
CA ASN A 118 -50.62 -2.80 -27.56
C ASN A 118 -49.49 -3.32 -28.46
N GLN A 119 -48.29 -3.52 -27.91
CA GLN A 119 -47.19 -4.20 -28.61
C GLN A 119 -47.32 -5.73 -28.58
N SER A 120 -48.25 -6.27 -27.76
CA SER A 120 -48.40 -7.71 -27.51
C SER A 120 -49.68 -8.32 -28.12
N SER A 121 -50.50 -7.56 -28.85
CA SER A 121 -51.77 -8.02 -29.45
C SER A 121 -51.89 -7.69 -30.96
N SER A 122 -51.39 -8.62 -31.81
CA SER A 122 -51.82 -9.14 -33.16
C SER A 122 -52.72 -8.31 -34.13
N PRO A 123 -52.94 -8.67 -35.44
CA PRO A 123 -52.17 -9.38 -36.49
C PRO A 123 -52.11 -8.68 -37.90
N ILE A 124 -51.13 -9.08 -38.75
CA ILE A 124 -51.00 -9.09 -40.24
C ILE A 124 -51.66 -7.97 -41.10
N LYS A 125 -50.84 -7.18 -41.83
CA LYS A 125 -50.86 -6.98 -43.31
C LYS A 125 -49.82 -5.96 -43.78
N THR A 126 -48.83 -6.39 -44.58
CA THR A 126 -48.59 -5.98 -45.98
C THR A 126 -47.21 -6.46 -46.45
N ASP A 127 -47.23 -7.51 -47.27
CA ASP A 127 -46.14 -7.86 -48.16
C ASP A 127 -45.94 -6.72 -49.16
N ILE A 128 -44.85 -5.96 -49.04
CA ILE A 128 -44.14 -5.25 -50.15
C ILE A 128 -42.79 -4.68 -49.65
N GLU A 129 -42.59 -4.39 -48.36
CA GLU A 129 -41.32 -3.84 -47.84
C GLU A 129 -40.23 -4.89 -47.54
N SER A 130 -40.54 -6.19 -47.64
CA SER A 130 -39.65 -7.27 -47.18
C SER A 130 -38.44 -7.52 -48.06
N LYS A 131 -38.42 -7.03 -49.31
CA LYS A 131 -37.31 -7.25 -50.24
C LYS A 131 -36.17 -6.25 -50.04
N GLU A 132 -36.50 -4.97 -49.88
CA GLU A 132 -35.51 -3.91 -49.64
C GLU A 132 -34.93 -3.98 -48.22
N LEU A 133 -35.76 -4.28 -47.22
CA LEU A 133 -35.32 -4.53 -45.84
C LEU A 133 -34.46 -5.79 -45.72
N LYS A 134 -34.74 -6.86 -46.50
CA LYS A 134 -33.85 -8.02 -46.55
C LYS A 134 -32.50 -7.67 -47.15
N THR A 135 -32.47 -6.98 -48.29
CA THR A 135 -31.20 -6.58 -48.92
C THR A 135 -30.40 -5.62 -48.06
N LEU A 136 -31.08 -4.72 -47.32
CA LEU A 136 -30.42 -3.82 -46.37
C LEU A 136 -29.91 -4.58 -45.14
N ALA A 137 -30.69 -5.51 -44.58
CA ALA A 137 -30.26 -6.36 -43.47
C ALA A 137 -29.10 -7.28 -43.85
N GLU A 138 -29.09 -7.81 -45.08
CA GLU A 138 -27.99 -8.61 -45.63
C GLU A 138 -26.75 -7.76 -45.88
N THR A 139 -26.90 -6.53 -46.38
CA THR A 139 -25.78 -5.60 -46.59
C THR A 139 -25.21 -5.10 -45.27
N VAL A 140 -26.05 -4.77 -44.30
CA VAL A 140 -25.65 -4.41 -42.92
C VAL A 140 -25.04 -5.61 -42.22
N GLY A 141 -25.55 -6.82 -42.44
CA GLY A 141 -24.97 -8.07 -41.93
C GLY A 141 -23.60 -8.36 -42.53
N ARG A 142 -23.42 -8.14 -43.84
CA ARG A 142 -22.13 -8.30 -44.53
C ARG A 142 -21.14 -7.21 -44.13
N LEU A 143 -21.59 -5.96 -43.97
CA LEU A 143 -20.77 -4.86 -43.46
C LEU A 143 -20.43 -5.06 -41.99
N ALA A 144 -21.35 -5.60 -41.19
CA ALA A 144 -21.12 -5.96 -39.79
C ALA A 144 -20.16 -7.14 -39.69
N GLU A 145 -20.20 -8.12 -40.59
CA GLU A 145 -19.19 -9.18 -40.67
C GLU A 145 -17.85 -8.68 -41.23
N GLU A 146 -17.81 -7.79 -42.21
CA GLU A 146 -16.56 -7.16 -42.67
C GLU A 146 -15.94 -6.28 -41.59
N ILE A 147 -16.76 -5.54 -40.83
CA ILE A 147 -16.34 -4.79 -39.64
C ILE A 147 -15.94 -5.75 -38.53
N ARG A 148 -16.60 -6.91 -38.35
CA ARG A 148 -16.23 -7.93 -37.36
C ARG A 148 -14.99 -8.70 -37.76
N LEU A 149 -14.68 -8.85 -39.04
CA LEU A 149 -13.43 -9.46 -39.54
C LEU A 149 -12.28 -8.45 -39.54
N LYS A 150 -12.56 -7.16 -39.76
CA LYS A 150 -11.58 -6.05 -39.57
C LYS A 150 -11.36 -5.65 -38.11
N ASN A 151 -12.35 -5.84 -37.23
CA ASN A 151 -12.32 -5.57 -35.79
C ASN A 151 -12.38 -6.86 -34.95
N SER A 152 -12.17 -8.03 -35.55
CA SER A 152 -11.78 -9.20 -34.77
C SER A 152 -10.47 -8.79 -34.11
N PRO A 153 -10.33 -8.87 -32.78
CA PRO A 153 -9.01 -8.70 -32.20
C PRO A 153 -8.12 -9.66 -32.96
N ALA A 154 -7.10 -9.13 -33.65
CA ALA A 154 -6.02 -9.96 -34.15
C ALA A 154 -5.70 -10.92 -33.02
N GLN A 155 -5.88 -12.21 -33.26
CA GLN A 155 -5.83 -13.22 -32.21
C GLN A 155 -4.59 -12.93 -31.38
N GLU A 156 -4.79 -12.52 -30.13
CA GLU A 156 -3.71 -11.95 -29.35
C GLU A 156 -2.58 -12.97 -29.30
N HIS A 157 -1.38 -12.53 -29.69
CA HIS A 157 -0.25 -13.44 -29.81
C HIS A 157 -0.02 -14.15 -28.46
N GLU A 158 0.19 -15.46 -28.48
CA GLU A 158 0.25 -16.29 -27.26
C GLU A 158 1.27 -15.74 -26.24
N ASN A 159 2.45 -15.34 -26.72
CA ASN A 159 3.51 -14.77 -25.88
C ASN A 159 3.15 -13.41 -25.26
N ILE A 160 2.25 -12.61 -25.86
CA ILE A 160 1.71 -11.39 -25.24
C ILE A 160 0.83 -11.75 -24.04
N SER A 161 -0.03 -12.75 -24.20
CA SER A 161 -0.88 -13.24 -23.11
C SER A 161 -0.06 -13.89 -21.99
N LYS A 162 1.01 -14.63 -22.32
CA LYS A 162 1.95 -15.17 -21.33
C LYS A 162 2.64 -14.08 -20.51
N ILE A 163 3.15 -13.03 -21.16
CA ILE A 163 3.73 -11.88 -20.43
C ILE A 163 2.68 -11.22 -19.54
N ALA A 164 1.46 -11.01 -20.04
CA ALA A 164 0.40 -10.41 -19.25
C ALA A 164 0.10 -11.22 -17.98
N ALA A 165 0.07 -12.56 -18.09
CA ALA A 165 -0.09 -13.45 -16.94
C ALA A 165 1.07 -13.34 -15.94
N ILE A 166 2.32 -13.33 -16.42
CA ILE A 166 3.50 -13.14 -15.56
C ILE A 166 3.43 -11.80 -14.81
N LEU A 167 3.04 -10.72 -15.49
CA LEU A 167 2.89 -9.42 -14.85
C LEU A 167 1.75 -9.41 -13.83
N GLU A 168 0.63 -10.08 -14.11
CA GLU A 168 -0.48 -10.22 -13.17
C GLU A 168 -0.05 -11.01 -11.92
N GLU A 169 0.68 -12.11 -12.09
CA GLU A 169 1.27 -12.90 -10.98
C GLU A 169 2.26 -12.11 -10.12
N ASN A 170 2.83 -11.03 -10.65
CA ASN A 170 3.73 -10.13 -9.93
C ASN A 170 3.02 -8.91 -9.32
N ASP A 171 1.69 -8.88 -9.29
CA ASP A 171 0.86 -7.78 -8.77
C ASP A 171 1.03 -6.45 -9.53
N PHE A 172 1.40 -6.48 -10.82
CA PHE A 172 1.36 -5.27 -11.64
C PHE A 172 -0.08 -4.82 -11.85
N THR A 173 -0.28 -3.50 -11.90
CA THR A 173 -1.62 -2.94 -12.14
C THR A 173 -2.11 -3.27 -13.55
N ALA A 174 -3.43 -3.45 -13.70
CA ALA A 174 -4.04 -3.66 -15.02
C ALA A 174 -3.71 -2.56 -16.04
N LYS A 175 -3.51 -1.32 -15.57
CA LYS A 175 -3.06 -0.18 -16.39
C LYS A 175 -1.63 -0.39 -16.91
N TYR A 176 -0.71 -0.81 -16.04
CA TYR A 176 0.67 -1.12 -16.43
C TYR A 176 0.72 -2.30 -17.40
N ILE A 177 0.00 -3.38 -17.12
CA ILE A 177 -0.08 -4.56 -17.99
C ILE A 177 -0.55 -4.16 -19.39
N ARG A 178 -1.62 -3.36 -19.48
CA ARG A 178 -2.13 -2.84 -20.76
C ARG A 178 -1.06 -2.05 -21.52
N SER A 179 -0.35 -1.15 -20.83
CA SER A 179 0.75 -0.36 -21.40
C SER A 179 1.86 -1.24 -21.96
N ILE A 180 2.25 -2.30 -21.23
CA ILE A 180 3.24 -3.27 -21.73
C ILE A 180 2.72 -4.03 -22.94
N LYS A 181 1.48 -4.52 -22.94
CA LYS A 181 0.88 -5.21 -24.09
C LYS A 181 0.89 -4.34 -25.35
N GLU A 182 0.51 -3.07 -25.21
CA GLU A 182 0.56 -2.08 -26.29
C GLU A 182 2.00 -1.83 -26.77
N LYS A 183 2.97 -1.73 -25.86
CA LYS A 183 4.40 -1.62 -26.22
C LYS A 183 4.90 -2.85 -26.96
N ILE A 184 4.52 -4.06 -26.55
CA ILE A 184 4.90 -5.30 -27.24
C ILE A 184 4.36 -5.27 -28.68
N ALA A 185 3.05 -5.05 -28.85
CA ALA A 185 2.39 -5.05 -30.16
C ALA A 185 2.93 -3.97 -31.11
N LYS A 186 3.44 -2.86 -30.57
CA LYS A 186 3.98 -1.75 -31.36
C LYS A 186 5.46 -1.92 -31.74
N ASN A 187 6.27 -2.55 -30.88
CA ASN A 187 7.73 -2.54 -31.03
C ASN A 187 8.33 -3.89 -31.44
N LEU A 188 7.56 -4.99 -31.45
CA LEU A 188 8.04 -6.31 -31.86
C LEU A 188 7.34 -6.78 -33.14
N SER A 189 8.12 -7.35 -34.06
CA SER A 189 7.63 -8.05 -35.24
C SER A 189 7.05 -9.42 -34.87
N LEU A 190 6.25 -10.02 -35.77
CA LEU A 190 5.70 -11.37 -35.56
C LEU A 190 6.80 -12.42 -35.31
N ALA A 191 7.93 -12.34 -36.03
CA ALA A 191 9.04 -13.27 -35.85
C ALA A 191 9.73 -13.11 -34.47
N GLU A 192 9.82 -11.88 -33.95
CA GLU A 192 10.33 -11.64 -32.60
C GLU A 192 9.34 -12.07 -31.52
N LEU A 193 8.03 -11.95 -31.80
CA LEU A 193 6.99 -12.39 -30.87
C LEU A 193 6.98 -13.91 -30.67
N ASP A 194 7.37 -14.70 -31.67
CA ASP A 194 7.50 -16.16 -31.57
C ASP A 194 8.63 -16.59 -30.61
N ASP A 195 9.66 -15.74 -30.43
CA ASP A 195 10.74 -15.96 -29.47
C ASP A 195 10.37 -15.40 -28.09
N PHE A 196 9.83 -16.27 -27.24
CA PHE A 196 9.40 -15.89 -25.90
C PHE A 196 10.55 -15.33 -25.03
N GLU A 197 11.76 -15.87 -25.18
CA GLU A 197 12.92 -15.44 -24.38
C GLU A 197 13.31 -14.00 -24.76
N LEU A 198 13.31 -13.69 -26.06
CA LEU A 198 13.51 -12.32 -26.55
C LEU A 198 12.43 -11.37 -26.03
N VAL A 199 11.16 -11.78 -26.09
CA VAL A 199 10.04 -10.96 -25.57
C VAL A 199 10.23 -10.68 -24.08
N GLN A 200 10.57 -11.69 -23.28
CA GLN A 200 10.83 -11.53 -21.83
C GLN A 200 11.96 -10.53 -21.57
N LYS A 201 13.09 -10.64 -22.29
CA LYS A 201 14.24 -9.73 -22.15
C LYS A 201 13.83 -8.28 -22.45
N LYS A 202 13.12 -8.05 -23.56
CA LYS A 202 12.64 -6.70 -23.95
C LYS A 202 11.68 -6.10 -22.93
N VAL A 203 10.76 -6.91 -22.41
CA VAL A 203 9.82 -6.46 -21.37
C VAL A 203 10.55 -6.11 -20.09
N LEU A 204 11.53 -6.93 -19.69
CA LEU A 204 12.35 -6.68 -18.51
C LEU A 204 13.17 -5.39 -18.64
N ASP A 205 13.76 -5.14 -19.81
CA ASP A 205 14.45 -3.86 -20.11
C ASP A 205 13.50 -2.67 -19.97
N TRP A 206 12.26 -2.80 -20.44
CA TRP A 206 11.24 -1.75 -20.28
C TRP A 206 10.86 -1.53 -18.82
N ILE A 207 10.70 -2.61 -18.04
CA ILE A 207 10.45 -2.51 -16.60
C ILE A 207 11.62 -1.80 -15.92
N ALA A 208 12.86 -2.21 -16.19
CA ALA A 208 14.07 -1.57 -15.64
C ALA A 208 14.17 -0.08 -16.03
N SER A 209 13.78 0.27 -17.25
CA SER A 209 13.75 1.67 -17.72
C SER A 209 12.70 2.52 -17.02
N SER A 210 11.61 1.91 -16.52
CA SER A 210 10.53 2.60 -15.82
C SER A 210 10.88 2.98 -14.38
N ILE A 211 11.86 2.28 -13.79
CA ILE A 211 12.34 2.54 -12.43
C ILE A 211 13.38 3.67 -12.47
N GLN A 212 13.06 4.80 -11.85
CA GLN A 212 13.99 5.90 -11.65
C GLN A 212 14.67 5.76 -10.27
N ILE A 213 15.99 5.84 -10.24
CA ILE A 213 16.79 5.82 -9.02
C ILE A 213 17.30 7.23 -8.77
N LYS A 214 17.18 7.72 -7.54
CA LYS A 214 17.75 9.01 -7.16
C LYS A 214 19.27 8.87 -7.06
N LEU A 215 19.97 9.62 -7.90
CA LEU A 215 21.42 9.75 -7.82
C LEU A 215 21.77 10.76 -6.72
N GLU A 216 22.81 10.46 -5.93
CA GLU A 216 23.35 11.46 -5.01
C GLU A 216 24.11 12.52 -5.81
N GLU A 217 23.91 13.78 -5.46
CA GLU A 217 24.75 14.87 -5.95
C GLU A 217 26.14 14.70 -5.35
N THR A 218 27.12 14.32 -6.17
CA THR A 218 28.53 14.44 -5.80
C THR A 218 28.86 15.93 -5.80
N ASN A 219 28.80 16.57 -4.64
CA ASN A 219 29.32 17.92 -4.47
C ASN A 219 30.85 17.85 -4.67
N ASN A 220 31.28 18.02 -5.92
CA ASN A 220 32.67 18.17 -6.33
C ASN A 220 33.20 19.59 -6.09
N ASP A 221 32.39 20.47 -5.49
CA ASP A 221 32.77 21.83 -5.18
C ASP A 221 33.18 21.92 -3.71
N ASP A 222 34.45 22.26 -3.46
CA ASP A 222 35.06 22.46 -2.14
C ASP A 222 34.48 23.66 -1.36
N SER A 223 33.40 24.26 -1.85
CA SER A 223 32.65 25.29 -1.14
C SER A 223 31.91 24.64 0.03
N ALA A 224 32.27 25.03 1.26
CA ALA A 224 31.79 24.55 2.55
C ALA A 224 30.53 23.65 2.48
N LYS A 225 30.72 22.33 2.61
CA LYS A 225 29.63 21.33 2.55
C LYS A 225 28.46 21.77 3.42
N LYS A 226 27.35 22.14 2.77
CA LYS A 226 26.13 22.63 3.43
C LYS A 226 25.53 21.49 4.27
N GLN A 227 25.13 21.81 5.51
CA GLN A 227 24.42 20.90 6.39
C GLN A 227 23.20 20.27 5.68
N LYS A 228 23.10 18.95 5.73
CA LYS A 228 21.98 18.19 5.14
C LYS A 228 20.87 18.00 6.17
N LEU A 229 19.65 18.39 5.82
CA LEU A 229 18.46 18.11 6.63
C LEU A 229 17.60 17.10 5.89
N ILE A 230 17.19 16.04 6.58
CA ILE A 230 16.43 14.95 5.98
C ILE A 230 15.18 14.70 6.81
N ALA A 231 14.00 14.65 6.19
CA ALA A 231 12.76 14.28 6.86
C ALA A 231 12.13 13.03 6.22
N LEU A 232 11.66 12.10 7.05
CA LEU A 232 10.90 10.94 6.59
C LEU A 232 9.43 11.10 6.91
N VAL A 233 8.58 11.21 5.88
CA VAL A 233 7.12 11.32 6.02
C VAL A 233 6.42 10.08 5.47
N GLY A 234 5.18 9.83 5.90
CA GLY A 234 4.36 8.72 5.42
C GLY A 234 3.50 8.08 6.51
N PRO A 235 2.65 7.09 6.15
CA PRO A 235 1.68 6.47 7.04
C PRO A 235 2.22 5.86 8.34
N THR A 236 1.32 5.42 9.22
CA THR A 236 1.70 4.60 10.39
C THR A 236 2.15 3.20 9.95
N GLY A 237 3.04 2.58 10.74
CA GLY A 237 3.39 1.15 10.58
C GLY A 237 4.30 0.79 9.40
N ILE A 238 4.60 1.71 8.48
CA ILE A 238 5.45 1.46 7.30
C ILE A 238 6.96 1.42 7.59
N GLY A 239 7.38 1.65 8.84
CA GLY A 239 8.79 1.57 9.23
C GLY A 239 9.62 2.85 9.19
N LYS A 240 9.00 4.05 9.23
CA LYS A 240 9.72 5.35 9.21
C LYS A 240 10.82 5.47 10.27
N THR A 241 10.48 5.28 11.55
CA THR A 241 11.42 5.41 12.66
C THR A 241 12.62 4.46 12.54
N THR A 242 12.38 3.19 12.19
CA THR A 242 13.46 2.21 11.95
C THR A 242 14.30 2.59 10.73
N THR A 243 13.66 3.07 9.66
CA THR A 243 14.34 3.52 8.44
C THR A 243 15.20 4.75 8.71
N LEU A 244 14.74 5.69 9.53
CA LEU A 244 15.51 6.85 9.93
C LEU A 244 16.73 6.48 10.76
N ALA A 245 16.60 5.52 11.69
CA ALA A 245 17.74 5.00 12.44
C ALA A 245 18.78 4.34 11.51
N LYS A 246 18.34 3.55 10.53
CA LYS A 246 19.21 2.95 9.51
C LYS A 246 19.90 4.02 8.65
N LEU A 247 19.16 5.04 8.24
CA LEU A 247 19.69 6.16 7.45
C LEU A 247 20.74 6.95 8.24
N ALA A 248 20.48 7.23 9.52
CA ALA A 248 21.44 7.91 10.38
C ALA A 248 22.73 7.09 10.53
N ALA A 249 22.60 5.77 10.75
CA ALA A 249 23.73 4.85 10.78
C ALA A 249 24.49 4.77 9.44
N TYR A 250 23.77 4.81 8.32
CA TYR A 250 24.34 4.87 6.98
C TYR A 250 25.25 6.08 6.82
N TYR A 251 24.83 7.27 7.25
CA TYR A 251 25.69 8.44 7.21
C TYR A 251 26.92 8.30 8.10
N ILE A 252 26.75 7.83 9.34
CA ILE A 252 27.86 7.67 10.30
C ILE A 252 28.90 6.66 9.80
N LEU A 253 28.47 5.54 9.22
CA LEU A 253 29.36 4.43 8.88
C LEU A 253 29.81 4.48 7.42
N ALA A 254 28.86 4.42 6.48
CA ALA A 254 29.16 4.26 5.07
C ALA A 254 29.57 5.60 4.43
N VAL A 255 28.78 6.66 4.64
CA VAL A 255 29.06 7.96 4.02
C VAL A 255 30.32 8.58 4.63
N SER A 256 30.51 8.52 5.95
CA SER A 256 31.76 8.96 6.59
C SER A 256 33.00 8.29 5.99
N LYS A 257 32.93 6.98 5.71
CA LYS A 257 34.03 6.22 5.09
C LYS A 257 34.30 6.68 3.66
N LEU A 258 33.25 6.88 2.86
CA LEU A 258 33.35 7.39 1.49
C LEU A 258 33.92 8.82 1.45
N GLU A 259 33.47 9.68 2.37
CA GLU A 259 33.93 11.07 2.48
C GLU A 259 35.27 11.21 3.22
N LYS A 260 35.83 10.11 3.77
CA LYS A 260 37.06 10.09 4.56
C LYS A 260 37.06 11.10 5.72
N ARG A 261 35.89 11.32 6.33
CA ARG A 261 35.70 12.19 7.50
C ARG A 261 34.56 11.67 8.37
N SER A 262 34.61 11.90 9.68
CA SER A 262 33.44 11.64 10.54
C SER A 262 32.36 12.69 10.28
N LEU A 263 31.13 12.24 10.08
CA LEU A 263 29.94 13.10 10.01
C LEU A 263 29.30 13.24 11.40
N ASP A 264 29.03 14.48 11.85
CA ASP A 264 28.17 14.75 13.00
C ASP A 264 26.71 14.60 12.57
N VAL A 265 26.10 13.49 12.99
CA VAL A 265 24.70 13.16 12.70
C VAL A 265 23.87 13.38 13.95
N ARG A 266 22.75 14.11 13.82
CA ARG A 266 21.77 14.35 14.90
C ARG A 266 20.39 13.90 14.47
N VAL A 267 19.57 13.56 15.45
CA VAL A 267 18.17 13.18 15.24
C VAL A 267 17.25 14.13 16.00
N ILE A 268 16.23 14.61 15.31
CA ILE A 268 15.10 15.31 15.93
C ILE A 268 13.86 14.45 15.69
N THR A 269 13.07 14.16 16.73
CA THR A 269 11.78 13.48 16.57
C THR A 269 10.63 14.42 16.92
N ILE A 270 9.59 14.39 16.08
CA ILE A 270 8.29 15.00 16.34
C ILE A 270 7.21 13.94 16.59
N ASP A 271 7.57 12.64 16.69
CA ASP A 271 6.63 11.56 17.06
C ASP A 271 6.49 11.45 18.58
N GLN A 272 5.62 12.32 19.13
CA GLN A 272 5.35 12.39 20.56
C GLN A 272 4.19 11.51 21.02
N TYR A 273 3.30 11.17 20.09
CA TYR A 273 2.02 10.53 20.42
C TYR A 273 2.16 9.02 20.68
N ARG A 274 3.24 8.41 20.19
CA ARG A 274 3.48 6.97 20.36
C ARG A 274 4.56 6.75 21.41
N ILE A 275 4.13 6.49 22.63
CA ILE A 275 5.00 6.13 23.77
C ILE A 275 6.06 5.08 23.37
N GLY A 276 5.71 4.12 22.50
CA GLY A 276 6.64 3.12 21.99
C GLY A 276 7.60 3.58 20.88
N ALA A 277 7.20 4.51 19.99
CA ALA A 277 8.06 4.96 18.88
C ALA A 277 9.16 5.90 19.38
N ALA A 278 8.82 6.84 20.28
CA ALA A 278 9.80 7.71 20.93
C ALA A 278 10.84 6.90 21.73
N PHE A 279 10.41 5.82 22.40
CA PHE A 279 11.32 4.91 23.07
C PHE A 279 12.24 4.16 22.08
N GLN A 280 11.68 3.71 20.95
CA GLN A 280 12.44 2.97 19.94
C GLN A 280 13.55 3.82 19.31
N ILE A 281 13.25 5.04 18.85
CA ILE A 281 14.28 5.91 18.26
C ILE A 281 15.33 6.31 19.28
N LYS A 282 14.91 6.55 20.54
CA LYS A 282 15.84 6.82 21.64
C LYS A 282 16.83 5.68 21.85
N LYS A 283 16.37 4.43 21.84
CA LYS A 283 17.26 3.27 21.99
C LYS A 283 18.25 3.13 20.86
N TYR A 284 17.83 3.37 19.62
CA TYR A 284 18.74 3.41 18.47
C TYR A 284 19.79 4.51 18.62
N CYS A 285 19.37 5.72 18.98
CA CYS A 285 20.27 6.86 19.14
C CYS A 285 21.27 6.62 20.28
N GLU A 286 20.83 6.12 21.43
CA GLU A 286 21.69 5.75 22.57
C GLU A 286 22.73 4.71 22.16
N HIS A 287 22.33 3.67 21.41
CA HIS A 287 23.24 2.61 20.98
C HIS A 287 24.29 3.09 19.98
N MET A 288 23.93 4.04 19.12
CA MET A 288 24.81 4.61 18.09
C MET A 288 25.57 5.86 18.55
N GLY A 289 25.32 6.35 19.76
CA GLY A 289 25.91 7.60 20.26
C GLY A 289 25.41 8.86 19.53
N ILE A 290 24.21 8.82 18.97
CA ILE A 290 23.60 9.91 18.20
C ILE A 290 22.84 10.83 19.16
N PRO A 291 23.09 12.16 19.16
CA PRO A 291 22.25 13.11 19.89
C PRO A 291 20.81 13.09 19.37
N LEU A 292 19.86 12.81 20.27
CA LEU A 292 18.43 12.86 20.01
C LEU A 292 17.79 14.03 20.77
N ILE A 293 17.03 14.85 20.06
CA ILE A 293 16.12 15.84 20.65
C ILE A 293 14.68 15.57 20.24
N ILE A 294 13.75 15.89 21.14
CA ILE A 294 12.31 15.83 20.90
C ILE A 294 11.81 17.26 20.69
N ALA A 295 11.15 17.52 19.57
CA ALA A 295 10.48 18.79 19.30
C ALA A 295 8.97 18.66 19.55
N THR A 296 8.40 19.54 20.39
CA THR A 296 6.97 19.52 20.81
C THR A 296 6.02 20.24 19.90
N ASP A 297 6.54 21.16 19.12
CA ASP A 297 5.78 22.05 18.26
C ASP A 297 6.70 22.58 17.15
N PRO A 298 6.15 23.27 16.14
CA PRO A 298 6.95 23.85 15.06
C PRO A 298 8.09 24.76 15.57
N LEU A 299 7.81 25.62 16.56
CA LEU A 299 8.81 26.57 17.09
C LEU A 299 10.01 25.84 17.69
N ASP A 300 9.76 24.75 18.40
CA ASP A 300 10.79 23.87 18.93
C ASP A 300 11.67 23.27 17.81
N LEU A 301 11.07 22.76 16.74
CA LEU A 301 11.82 22.23 15.59
C LEU A 301 12.73 23.32 14.98
N HIS A 302 12.20 24.52 14.73
CA HIS A 302 12.98 25.64 14.20
C HIS A 302 14.17 25.99 15.10
N LYS A 303 13.92 26.12 16.41
CA LYS A 303 14.95 26.39 17.41
C LYS A 303 16.07 25.35 17.39
N TYR A 304 15.75 24.06 17.27
CA TYR A 304 16.76 23.00 17.24
C TYR A 304 17.53 22.95 15.92
N LEU A 305 16.87 23.23 14.79
CA LEU A 305 17.57 23.38 13.51
C LEU A 305 18.58 24.54 13.57
N ASP A 306 18.19 25.68 14.14
CA ASP A 306 19.10 26.83 14.34
C ASP A 306 20.23 26.50 15.31
N LEU A 307 19.94 25.85 16.44
CA LEU A 307 20.94 25.40 17.41
C LEU A 307 22.03 24.53 16.77
N TYR A 308 21.66 23.73 15.78
CA TYR A 308 22.53 22.74 15.16
C TYR A 308 23.15 23.18 13.84
N LYS A 309 22.74 24.35 13.31
CA LYS A 309 23.13 24.87 11.99
C LYS A 309 24.62 24.79 11.67
N ASP A 310 25.47 25.09 12.66
CA ASP A 310 26.93 25.17 12.49
C ASP A 310 27.68 24.00 13.15
N SER A 311 26.98 23.05 13.78
CA SER A 311 27.60 21.96 14.55
C SER A 311 27.25 20.55 14.08
N ALA A 312 26.18 20.38 13.29
CA ALA A 312 25.81 19.09 12.71
C ALA A 312 26.02 19.08 11.20
N ASP A 313 26.58 18.00 10.66
CA ASP A 313 26.66 17.76 9.23
C ASP A 313 25.30 17.30 8.67
N ILE A 314 24.64 16.41 9.40
CA ILE A 314 23.37 15.78 8.99
C ILE A 314 22.38 15.87 10.15
N ILE A 315 21.15 16.32 9.88
CA ILE A 315 20.04 16.23 10.83
C ILE A 315 18.93 15.40 10.22
N CYS A 316 18.58 14.30 10.88
CA CYS A 316 17.47 13.42 10.50
C CYS A 316 16.23 13.75 11.36
N ILE A 317 15.10 14.01 10.71
CA ILE A 317 13.83 14.40 11.32
C ILE A 317 12.84 13.23 11.22
N ASP A 318 12.54 12.60 12.35
CA ASP A 318 11.55 11.51 12.45
C ASP A 318 10.15 12.08 12.70
N THR A 319 9.22 11.79 11.80
CA THR A 319 7.85 12.30 11.88
C THR A 319 6.86 11.26 12.38
N THR A 320 5.78 11.75 13.00
CA THR A 320 4.63 10.91 13.31
C THR A 320 4.06 10.29 12.02
N GLY A 321 3.55 9.05 12.09
CA GLY A 321 2.73 8.51 11.00
C GLY A 321 1.29 9.00 11.06
N ARG A 322 0.74 9.46 9.93
CA ARG A 322 -0.67 9.86 9.81
C ARG A 322 -1.40 8.99 8.78
N SER A 323 -2.67 8.69 9.02
CA SER A 323 -3.46 7.93 8.04
C SER A 323 -3.62 8.77 6.77
N PRO A 324 -3.46 8.20 5.56
CA PRO A 324 -3.82 8.89 4.31
C PRO A 324 -5.28 9.35 4.29
N THR A 325 -6.15 8.64 5.00
CA THR A 325 -7.58 8.97 5.12
C THR A 325 -7.88 10.12 6.08
N ASP A 326 -6.85 10.74 6.66
CA ASP A 326 -6.95 11.82 7.65
C ASP A 326 -6.09 13.03 7.21
N PRO A 327 -6.51 13.75 6.16
CA PRO A 327 -5.74 14.85 5.58
C PRO A 327 -5.53 16.00 6.58
N GLU A 328 -6.45 16.22 7.51
CA GLU A 328 -6.34 17.27 8.52
C GLU A 328 -5.11 17.06 9.42
N LYS A 329 -4.89 15.82 9.88
CA LYS A 329 -3.69 15.50 10.67
C LYS A 329 -2.40 15.52 9.86
N ILE A 330 -2.48 15.24 8.56
CA ILE A 330 -1.34 15.38 7.63
C ILE A 330 -0.96 16.86 7.51
N LEU A 331 -1.94 17.74 7.28
CA LEU A 331 -1.73 19.18 7.22
C LEU A 331 -1.25 19.77 8.56
N GLU A 332 -1.78 19.30 9.69
CA GLU A 332 -1.27 19.69 11.01
C GLU A 332 0.21 19.35 11.18
N MET A 333 0.64 18.16 10.73
CA MET A 333 2.05 17.78 10.76
C MET A 333 2.90 18.62 9.79
N GLN A 334 2.34 19.00 8.64
CA GLN A 334 3.05 19.83 7.65
C GLN A 334 3.40 21.23 8.19
N LYS A 335 2.65 21.75 9.18
CA LYS A 335 2.97 23.02 9.87
C LYS A 335 4.35 23.06 10.54
N TYR A 336 4.94 21.91 10.87
CA TYR A 336 6.32 21.86 11.37
C TYR A 336 7.34 22.36 10.34
N PHE A 337 6.97 22.41 9.06
CA PHE A 337 7.88 22.71 7.96
C PHE A 337 7.58 24.05 7.27
N ASP A 338 6.49 24.75 7.63
CA ASP A 338 5.99 25.94 6.92
C ASP A 338 6.99 27.11 6.87
N GLU A 339 7.72 27.38 7.95
CA GLU A 339 8.68 28.50 8.02
C GLU A 339 10.09 28.10 7.56
N ILE A 340 10.26 26.87 7.07
CA ILE A 340 11.54 26.38 6.56
C ILE A 340 11.59 26.66 5.05
N GLU A 341 12.70 27.25 4.59
CA GLU A 341 12.90 27.57 3.17
C GLU A 341 12.59 26.35 2.28
N PRO A 342 11.74 26.49 1.24
CA PRO A 342 11.42 25.39 0.33
C PRO A 342 12.69 24.74 -0.25
N GLY A 343 12.76 23.40 -0.18
CA GLY A 343 13.92 22.63 -0.64
C GLY A 343 15.10 22.59 0.34
N ARG A 344 15.05 23.30 1.48
CA ARG A 344 16.09 23.22 2.53
C ARG A 344 16.13 21.86 3.23
N ILE A 345 14.97 21.23 3.38
CA ILE A 345 14.83 19.86 3.89
C ILE A 345 14.61 18.92 2.74
N GLU A 346 15.46 17.91 2.65
CA GLU A 346 15.27 16.80 1.75
C GLU A 346 14.23 15.83 2.33
N THR A 347 13.00 15.96 1.87
CA THR A 347 11.91 15.09 2.32
C THR A 347 11.82 13.84 1.44
N TYR A 348 11.74 12.69 2.11
CA TYR A 348 11.42 11.40 1.49
C TYR A 348 10.05 10.90 1.96
N LEU A 349 9.23 10.48 1.00
CA LEU A 349 8.01 9.73 1.32
C LEU A 349 8.38 8.24 1.47
N VAL A 350 8.14 7.70 2.66
CA VAL A 350 8.35 6.29 2.94
C VAL A 350 7.09 5.53 2.52
N VAL A 351 7.27 4.46 1.75
CA VAL A 351 6.21 3.56 1.30
C VAL A 351 6.63 2.12 1.56
N SER A 352 5.67 1.27 1.88
CA SER A 352 5.92 -0.15 2.14
C SER A 352 5.71 -0.98 0.87
N ALA A 353 6.61 -1.90 0.57
CA ALA A 353 6.53 -2.75 -0.61
C ALA A 353 5.30 -3.67 -0.64
N VAL A 354 4.76 -4.03 0.54
CA VAL A 354 3.52 -4.83 0.67
C VAL A 354 2.23 -4.02 0.45
N THR A 355 2.32 -2.71 0.26
CA THR A 355 1.14 -1.85 0.10
C THR A 355 0.58 -1.97 -1.32
N LYS A 356 -0.74 -2.12 -1.45
CA LYS A 356 -1.40 -2.22 -2.77
C LYS A 356 -1.21 -0.94 -3.57
N ALA A 357 -1.10 -1.05 -4.90
CA ALA A 357 -0.90 0.11 -5.77
C ALA A 357 -1.92 1.25 -5.54
N ALA A 358 -3.21 0.93 -5.35
CA ALA A 358 -4.24 1.94 -5.07
C ALA A 358 -3.99 2.72 -3.78
N ASP A 359 -3.51 2.05 -2.73
CA ASP A 359 -3.19 2.68 -1.45
C ASP A 359 -1.89 3.49 -1.54
N ILE A 360 -0.88 3.02 -2.28
CA ILE A 360 0.34 3.80 -2.55
C ILE A 360 -0.01 5.10 -3.29
N ILE A 361 -0.90 5.03 -4.28
CA ILE A 361 -1.38 6.20 -5.02
C ILE A 361 -2.06 7.21 -4.09
N GLU A 362 -2.91 6.75 -3.18
CA GLU A 362 -3.56 7.62 -2.21
C GLU A 362 -2.55 8.26 -1.25
N ILE A 363 -1.57 7.48 -0.78
CA ILE A 363 -0.47 7.98 0.06
C ILE A 363 0.29 9.10 -0.67
N ILE A 364 0.69 8.89 -1.92
CA ILE A 364 1.41 9.88 -2.73
C ILE A 364 0.61 11.17 -2.85
N LYS A 365 -0.70 11.07 -3.13
CA LYS A 365 -1.58 12.25 -3.24
C LYS A 365 -1.65 13.03 -1.93
N GLN A 366 -1.94 12.35 -0.82
CA GLN A 366 -2.17 12.99 0.47
C GLN A 366 -0.89 13.59 1.06
N TYR A 367 0.25 12.94 0.84
CA TYR A 367 1.55 13.41 1.33
C TYR A 367 2.25 14.39 0.38
N SER A 368 1.66 14.73 -0.77
CA SER A 368 2.24 15.68 -1.74
C SER A 368 2.49 17.08 -1.14
N VAL A 369 1.76 17.45 -0.08
CA VAL A 369 1.93 18.71 0.67
C VAL A 369 3.33 18.89 1.26
N PHE A 370 4.09 17.81 1.44
CA PHE A 370 5.46 17.86 1.94
C PHE A 370 6.53 18.09 0.85
N GLY A 371 6.13 18.13 -0.43
CA GLY A 371 7.06 18.36 -1.54
C GLY A 371 8.20 17.33 -1.61
N PHE A 372 7.94 16.07 -1.26
CA PHE A 372 8.96 15.04 -1.24
C PHE A 372 9.60 14.82 -2.63
N SER A 373 10.91 14.63 -2.65
CA SER A 373 11.68 14.53 -3.90
C SER A 373 11.85 13.09 -4.41
N SER A 374 11.63 12.11 -3.54
CA SER A 374 11.87 10.70 -3.82
C SER A 374 11.23 9.80 -2.76
N LEU A 375 11.13 8.51 -3.07
CA LEU A 375 10.61 7.49 -2.18
C LEU A 375 11.72 6.75 -1.43
N ILE A 376 11.38 6.24 -0.25
CA ILE A 376 12.08 5.12 0.39
C ILE A 376 11.12 3.93 0.42
N VAL A 377 11.52 2.81 -0.20
CA VAL A 377 10.71 1.59 -0.23
C VAL A 377 11.14 0.66 0.90
N THR A 378 10.25 0.43 1.86
CA THR A 378 10.52 -0.44 3.01
C THR A 378 9.92 -1.83 2.83
N LYS A 379 10.29 -2.76 3.72
CA LYS A 379 9.65 -4.08 3.84
C LYS A 379 9.73 -4.93 2.55
N LEU A 380 10.79 -4.79 1.76
CA LEU A 380 11.00 -5.64 0.58
C LEU A 380 11.23 -7.12 0.94
N ASP A 381 11.65 -7.40 2.17
CA ASP A 381 11.73 -8.74 2.75
C ASP A 381 10.38 -9.39 3.03
N GLU A 382 9.31 -8.59 3.17
CA GLU A 382 7.96 -9.06 3.49
C GLU A 382 7.12 -9.36 2.23
N THR A 383 7.65 -9.13 1.03
CA THR A 383 6.95 -9.43 -0.24
C THR A 383 7.84 -10.16 -1.25
N ALA A 384 7.22 -11.08 -1.98
CA ALA A 384 7.79 -11.68 -3.18
C ALA A 384 7.29 -10.98 -4.47
N HIS A 385 6.29 -10.10 -4.37
CA HIS A 385 5.66 -9.44 -5.51
C HIS A 385 5.81 -7.92 -5.39
N VAL A 386 6.50 -7.31 -6.36
CA VAL A 386 6.84 -5.86 -6.36
C VAL A 386 6.20 -5.10 -7.53
N GLY A 387 5.36 -5.75 -8.34
CA GLY A 387 4.70 -5.13 -9.49
C GLY A 387 3.80 -3.96 -9.12
N SER A 388 3.22 -3.97 -7.91
CA SER A 388 2.42 -2.86 -7.41
C SER A 388 3.24 -1.58 -7.22
N ILE A 389 4.39 -1.66 -6.54
CA ILE A 389 5.26 -0.48 -6.38
C ILE A 389 5.88 -0.05 -7.71
N ILE A 390 6.33 -0.98 -8.56
CA ILE A 390 6.89 -0.66 -9.88
C ILE A 390 5.86 0.04 -10.76
N SER A 391 4.61 -0.43 -10.76
CA SER A 391 3.52 0.21 -11.52
C SER A 391 3.34 1.68 -11.11
N VAL A 392 3.40 1.96 -9.81
CA VAL A 392 3.22 3.31 -9.27
C VAL A 392 4.43 4.19 -9.57
N LEU A 393 5.65 3.65 -9.49
CA LEU A 393 6.87 4.35 -9.89
C LEU A 393 6.83 4.76 -11.36
N ASP A 394 6.38 3.87 -12.24
CA ASP A 394 6.21 4.19 -13.67
C ASP A 394 5.14 5.26 -13.90
N GLU A 395 4.03 5.22 -13.17
CA GLU A 395 2.93 6.16 -13.34
C GLU A 395 3.30 7.58 -12.86
N TYR A 396 3.94 7.70 -11.70
CA TYR A 396 4.21 9.00 -11.07
C TYR A 396 5.59 9.55 -11.37
N LYS A 397 6.49 8.75 -11.96
CA LYS A 397 7.88 9.14 -12.26
C LYS A 397 8.61 9.72 -11.05
N ILE A 398 8.37 9.14 -9.87
CA ILE A 398 9.05 9.52 -8.62
C ILE A 398 10.27 8.61 -8.46
N PRO A 399 11.48 9.16 -8.30
CA PRO A 399 12.66 8.34 -8.11
C PRO A 399 12.68 7.67 -6.72
N VAL A 400 13.30 6.49 -6.63
CA VAL A 400 13.56 5.80 -5.36
C VAL A 400 14.97 6.13 -4.91
N ALA A 401 15.12 6.59 -3.66
CA ALA A 401 16.42 6.93 -3.09
C ALA A 401 17.03 5.78 -2.31
N TYR A 402 16.22 5.12 -1.47
CA TYR A 402 16.67 4.04 -0.61
C TYR A 402 15.66 2.91 -0.57
N ILE A 403 16.15 1.73 -0.18
CA ILE A 403 15.36 0.53 0.03
C ILE A 403 15.76 -0.16 1.32
N THR A 404 14.83 -0.93 1.91
CA THR A 404 15.12 -1.77 3.08
C THR A 404 14.64 -3.19 2.87
N GLU A 405 15.48 -4.17 3.20
CA GLU A 405 15.24 -5.61 2.99
C GLU A 405 15.33 -6.41 4.30
N GLY A 406 14.88 -5.84 5.41
CA GLY A 406 14.90 -6.51 6.71
C GLY A 406 14.79 -5.57 7.89
N GLN A 407 15.03 -6.08 9.09
CA GLN A 407 14.83 -5.35 10.35
C GLN A 407 16.14 -4.92 11.03
N THR A 408 17.28 -5.47 10.60
CA THR A 408 18.59 -5.27 11.23
C THR A 408 19.11 -3.87 10.97
N VAL A 409 19.45 -3.15 12.03
CA VAL A 409 20.16 -1.87 11.97
C VAL A 409 21.65 -2.12 12.21
N PRO A 410 22.56 -1.65 11.34
CA PRO A 410 22.32 -0.84 10.15
C PRO A 410 22.16 -1.64 8.85
N LYS A 411 22.40 -2.95 8.87
CA LYS A 411 22.66 -3.78 7.68
C LYS A 411 21.56 -3.78 6.63
N ASP A 412 20.29 -3.80 7.03
CA ASP A 412 19.16 -4.01 6.10
C ASP A 412 18.68 -2.69 5.50
N PHE A 413 19.63 -1.90 4.98
CA PHE A 413 19.44 -0.60 4.36
C PHE A 413 20.40 -0.45 3.20
N ALA A 414 19.88 -0.08 2.04
CA ALA A 414 20.65 0.10 0.83
C ALA A 414 20.22 1.38 0.10
N ARG A 415 21.11 1.95 -0.71
CA ARG A 415 20.65 2.83 -1.79
C ARG A 415 19.78 2.02 -2.74
N ALA A 416 18.80 2.70 -3.34
CA ALA A 416 17.89 2.01 -4.23
C ALA A 416 18.63 1.49 -5.46
N SER A 417 18.29 0.27 -5.84
CA SER A 417 18.91 -0.44 -6.95
C SER A 417 17.82 -1.09 -7.79
N LYS A 418 17.92 -0.93 -9.12
CA LYS A 418 17.01 -1.59 -10.05
C LYS A 418 17.13 -3.10 -9.91
N LEU A 419 18.36 -3.61 -9.77
CA LEU A 419 18.65 -5.03 -9.65
C LEU A 419 17.86 -5.67 -8.50
N VAL A 420 17.83 -5.02 -7.33
CA VAL A 420 17.10 -5.53 -6.15
C VAL A 420 15.60 -5.68 -6.43
N LEU A 421 14.98 -4.68 -7.08
CA LEU A 421 13.57 -4.75 -7.45
C LEU A 421 13.32 -5.80 -8.55
N LEU A 422 14.18 -5.88 -9.56
CA LEU A 422 14.02 -6.82 -10.67
C LEU A 422 14.19 -8.28 -10.23
N ARG A 423 15.12 -8.57 -9.29
CA ARG A 423 15.31 -9.91 -8.71
C ARG A 423 14.08 -10.46 -7.98
N LYS A 424 13.18 -9.58 -7.56
CA LYS A 424 11.91 -9.99 -6.94
C LYS A 424 10.86 -10.43 -7.97
N LEU A 425 11.07 -10.15 -9.26
CA LEU A 425 10.12 -10.54 -10.30
C LEU A 425 10.20 -12.04 -10.59
N THR A 426 9.08 -12.74 -10.40
CA THR A 426 8.94 -14.14 -10.78
C THR A 426 8.59 -14.26 -12.27
N GLY A 427 8.95 -15.38 -12.90
CA GLY A 427 8.64 -15.60 -14.33
C GLY A 427 9.51 -14.83 -15.32
N PHE A 428 10.61 -14.21 -14.87
CA PHE A 428 11.65 -13.61 -15.70
C PHE A 428 13.01 -14.32 -15.48
N SER A 429 13.91 -14.25 -16.46
CA SER A 429 15.23 -14.87 -16.37
C SER A 429 16.12 -14.17 -15.34
N LEU A 430 16.45 -14.87 -14.24
CA LEU A 430 17.36 -14.37 -13.21
C LEU A 430 18.79 -14.20 -13.73
N ASP A 431 19.24 -15.09 -14.61
CA ASP A 431 20.59 -15.00 -15.21
C ASP A 431 20.70 -13.70 -16.02
N TYR A 432 19.72 -13.42 -16.88
CA TYR A 432 19.69 -12.17 -17.63
C TYR A 432 19.65 -10.95 -16.69
N ILE A 433 18.87 -11.00 -15.60
CA ILE A 433 18.82 -9.91 -14.61
C ILE A 433 20.20 -9.66 -14.02
N ASN A 434 20.90 -10.71 -13.59
CA ASN A 434 22.21 -10.60 -12.95
C ASN A 434 23.31 -10.17 -13.92
N ASP A 435 23.21 -10.56 -15.19
CA ASP A 435 24.23 -10.27 -16.20
C ASP A 435 24.10 -8.85 -16.80
N ASN A 436 22.93 -8.22 -16.70
CA ASN A 436 22.62 -6.97 -17.41
C ASN A 436 22.28 -5.78 -16.51
N PHE A 437 22.05 -6.01 -15.21
CA PHE A 437 21.77 -4.94 -14.26
C PHE A 437 22.75 -5.01 -13.09
N ASP A 438 23.55 -3.96 -12.94
CA ASP A 438 24.53 -3.88 -11.87
C ASP A 438 23.94 -3.25 -10.61
N ASP A 439 24.46 -3.72 -9.47
CA ASP A 439 24.26 -3.07 -8.19
C ASP A 439 25.33 -2.01 -7.99
N GLU A 440 25.21 -0.89 -8.70
CA GLU A 440 26.21 0.18 -8.69
C GLU A 440 26.50 0.75 -7.28
N ILE A 441 25.67 0.42 -6.28
CA ILE A 441 25.72 1.04 -4.96
C ILE A 441 25.45 0.05 -3.81
N SER A 442 26.12 -1.11 -3.83
CA SER A 442 26.15 -1.96 -2.64
C SER A 442 26.89 -1.24 -1.51
N ILE A 443 26.17 -0.88 -0.45
CA ILE A 443 26.77 -0.31 0.76
C ILE A 443 27.50 -1.45 1.48
N VAL A 444 28.83 -1.42 1.40
CA VAL A 444 29.65 -2.37 2.14
C VAL A 444 29.75 -1.91 3.60
N TRP A 445 28.91 -2.50 4.45
CA TRP A 445 28.89 -2.28 5.90
C TRP A 445 30.11 -2.86 6.65
N SER A 446 31.13 -3.37 5.94
CA SER A 446 32.33 -4.01 6.50
C SER A 446 33.40 -3.04 6.95
#